data_AF-A0A8X6MFY3-F1
#
_entry.id   AF-A0A8X6MFY3-F1
#
_cell.length_a   1.000
_cell.length_b   1.000
_cell.length_c   1.000
_cell.angle_alpha   90.00
_cell.angle_beta   90.00
_cell.angle_gamma   90.00
#
_symmetry.space_group_name_H-M   'P 1'
#
loop_
_entity.id
_entity.type
_entity.pdbx_description
1 polymer ?
#
loop_
_entity_poly.entity_id
_entity_poly.type
_entity_poly.pdbx_seq_one_letter_code
_entity_poly.pdbx_strand_id
1 'polypeptide(L)'
;MYKEVPMIKFMILTRIVRLLWSGYDVQKSMAEYFLEGDKTLEKWSSIEESLKLKIVKCLILPNELKIVLSSLVNPIGGHAKKTAEAVIKDNLPITKRYEIACTYCLKDEVLMLWNELPETDKDDYLNAREPIDELSYLPIYWTYYMRGELNRLDRKIREEYTTPANCHCIGIFCASTTANQPAVEYLMGQLSVEEKEEYFKCFFRFVESRELNIYSCDIIFFLLSQMNENQRASIFEKYAFHILNNFLEFPYGGMFWEIESAVQKYLTAEQVKDLEKLYEQTSKYFIFRKFDGNLSKLM
;
A
#
# COMPACT_ATOMS: atom_id res chain seq x y z
N MET A 1 -36.05 -10.77 10.97
CA MET A 1 -35.12 -11.89 10.74
C MET A 1 -34.23 -11.50 9.57
N TYR A 2 -33.09 -10.86 9.85
CA TYR A 2 -32.24 -10.23 8.85
C TYR A 2 -31.34 -11.29 8.18
N LYS A 3 -31.38 -11.37 6.84
CA LYS A 3 -30.41 -12.13 6.05
C LYS A 3 -29.12 -11.31 5.97
N GLU A 4 -28.26 -11.45 6.97
CA GLU A 4 -26.85 -11.08 6.85
C GLU A 4 -26.15 -12.11 5.97
N VAL A 5 -25.66 -11.65 4.81
CA VAL A 5 -24.40 -12.00 4.11
C VAL A 5 -24.56 -11.57 2.64
N PRO A 6 -24.10 -10.36 2.28
CA PRO A 6 -23.46 -10.17 0.98
C PRO A 6 -22.22 -9.26 0.99
N MET A 7 -21.72 -8.80 2.15
CA MET A 7 -20.65 -7.79 2.19
C MET A 7 -19.26 -8.40 1.94
N ILE A 8 -18.94 -9.52 2.61
CA ILE A 8 -17.61 -10.14 2.52
C ILE A 8 -17.36 -10.78 1.14
N LYS A 9 -18.36 -11.48 0.58
CA LYS A 9 -18.27 -12.05 -0.77
C LYS A 9 -18.05 -10.97 -1.83
N PHE A 10 -18.71 -9.82 -1.67
CA PHE A 10 -18.56 -8.68 -2.57
C PHE A 10 -17.15 -8.09 -2.48
N MET A 11 -16.62 -7.89 -1.26
CA MET A 11 -15.26 -7.38 -1.05
C MET A 11 -14.18 -8.31 -1.64
N ILE A 12 -14.33 -9.63 -1.47
CA ILE A 12 -13.41 -10.63 -2.04
C ILE A 12 -13.45 -10.56 -3.58
N LEU A 13 -14.65 -10.49 -4.17
CA LEU A 13 -14.84 -10.39 -5.62
C LEU A 13 -14.23 -9.09 -6.19
N THR A 14 -14.48 -7.94 -5.56
CA THR A 14 -13.93 -6.65 -6.01
C THR A 14 -12.40 -6.64 -5.99
N ARG A 15 -11.78 -7.29 -5.00
CA ARG A 15 -10.33 -7.36 -4.88
C ARG A 15 -9.69 -8.33 -5.88
N ILE A 16 -10.33 -9.49 -6.11
CA ILE A 16 -9.94 -10.43 -7.17
C ILE A 16 -10.04 -9.75 -8.55
N VAL A 17 -11.12 -9.00 -8.81
CA VAL A 17 -11.30 -8.25 -10.06
C VAL A 17 -10.20 -7.20 -10.23
N ARG A 18 -9.85 -6.42 -9.21
CA ARG A 18 -8.75 -5.44 -9.27
C ARG A 18 -7.39 -6.09 -9.57
N LEU A 19 -7.08 -7.24 -8.97
CA LEU A 19 -5.82 -7.96 -9.22
C LEU A 19 -5.73 -8.56 -10.63
N LEU A 20 -6.84 -9.05 -11.16
CA LEU A 20 -6.92 -9.52 -12.54
C LEU A 20 -6.80 -8.35 -13.51
N TRP A 21 -7.31 -7.17 -13.14
CA TRP A 21 -7.23 -5.95 -13.94
C TRP A 21 -5.82 -5.34 -13.99
N SER A 22 -5.00 -5.55 -12.95
CA SER A 22 -3.60 -5.11 -12.91
C SER A 22 -2.61 -6.05 -13.60
N GLY A 23 -3.06 -7.19 -14.12
CA GLY A 23 -2.20 -8.13 -14.85
C GLY A 23 -1.80 -7.59 -16.22
N TYR A 24 -0.51 -7.69 -16.56
CA TYR A 24 0.08 -7.22 -17.82
C TYR A 24 -0.69 -7.70 -19.06
N ASP A 25 -1.19 -8.94 -19.06
CA ASP A 25 -1.95 -9.51 -20.18
C ASP A 25 -3.33 -8.87 -20.36
N VAL A 26 -4.00 -8.46 -19.27
CA VAL A 26 -5.30 -7.79 -19.32
C VAL A 26 -5.14 -6.34 -19.74
N GLN A 27 -4.11 -5.65 -19.21
CA GLN A 27 -3.73 -4.31 -19.66
C GLN A 27 -3.35 -4.29 -21.14
N LYS A 28 -2.63 -5.32 -21.61
CA LYS A 28 -2.29 -5.51 -23.03
C LYS A 28 -3.52 -5.77 -23.89
N SER A 29 -4.41 -6.68 -23.49
CA SER A 29 -5.67 -6.93 -24.23
C SER A 29 -6.60 -5.71 -24.24
N MET A 30 -6.59 -4.88 -23.20
CA MET A 30 -7.30 -3.59 -23.20
C MET A 30 -6.63 -2.55 -24.09
N ALA A 31 -5.30 -2.46 -24.08
CA ALA A 31 -4.56 -1.57 -24.96
C ALA A 31 -4.79 -1.93 -26.44
N GLU A 32 -4.79 -3.22 -26.77
CA GLU A 32 -5.16 -3.74 -28.10
C GLU A 32 -6.61 -3.39 -28.46
N TYR A 33 -7.54 -3.47 -27.51
CA TYR A 33 -8.94 -3.08 -27.71
C TYR A 33 -9.13 -1.57 -27.93
N PHE A 34 -8.39 -0.72 -27.20
CA PHE A 34 -8.48 0.74 -27.32
C PHE A 34 -7.77 1.29 -28.57
N LEU A 35 -6.77 0.58 -29.09
CA LEU A 35 -6.06 0.96 -30.33
C LEU A 35 -6.89 0.67 -31.60
N GLU A 36 -7.86 -0.24 -31.54
CA GLU A 36 -8.61 -0.69 -32.73
C GLU A 36 -9.87 0.13 -33.07
N GLY A 37 -10.17 1.22 -32.35
CA GLY A 37 -11.07 2.26 -32.86
C GLY A 37 -12.44 1.78 -33.36
N ASP A 38 -13.25 1.24 -32.43
CA ASP A 38 -14.70 1.06 -32.49
C ASP A 38 -15.29 -0.28 -33.05
N LYS A 39 -16.20 -0.82 -32.22
CA LYS A 39 -17.26 -1.85 -32.36
C LYS A 39 -16.90 -3.32 -32.58
N THR A 40 -17.17 -4.11 -31.54
CA THR A 40 -18.40 -4.96 -31.50
C THR A 40 -18.63 -5.50 -30.09
N LEU A 41 -19.88 -5.51 -29.64
CA LEU A 41 -20.31 -6.13 -28.38
C LEU A 41 -19.85 -7.60 -28.29
N GLU A 42 -19.71 -8.28 -29.43
CA GLU A 42 -19.20 -9.66 -29.54
C GLU A 42 -17.72 -9.80 -29.13
N LYS A 43 -16.86 -8.82 -29.47
CA LYS A 43 -15.45 -8.83 -29.01
C LYS A 43 -15.38 -8.66 -27.49
N TRP A 44 -16.21 -7.79 -26.92
CA TRP A 44 -16.30 -7.64 -25.47
C TRP A 44 -16.83 -8.89 -24.79
N SER A 45 -17.90 -9.50 -25.31
CA SER A 45 -18.43 -10.78 -24.80
C SER A 45 -17.41 -11.93 -24.89
N SER A 46 -16.55 -11.94 -25.92
CA SER A 46 -15.46 -12.91 -26.05
C SER A 46 -14.33 -12.67 -25.04
N ILE A 47 -13.96 -11.41 -24.80
CA ILE A 47 -13.01 -11.03 -23.74
C ILE A 47 -13.60 -11.35 -22.37
N GLU A 48 -14.88 -11.05 -22.14
CA GLU A 48 -15.61 -11.32 -20.90
C GLU A 48 -15.71 -12.84 -20.63
N GLU A 49 -16.02 -13.66 -21.63
CA GLU A 49 -16.03 -15.13 -21.48
C GLU A 49 -14.62 -15.71 -21.31
N SER A 50 -13.61 -15.17 -22.01
CA SER A 50 -12.21 -15.55 -21.79
C SER A 50 -11.75 -15.20 -20.37
N LEU A 51 -12.13 -14.02 -19.87
CA LEU A 51 -11.90 -13.60 -18.49
C LEU A 51 -12.67 -14.46 -17.50
N LYS A 52 -13.95 -14.77 -17.74
CA LYS A 52 -14.74 -15.68 -16.88
C LYS A 52 -14.14 -17.08 -16.83
N LEU A 53 -13.72 -17.64 -17.96
CA LEU A 53 -13.07 -18.95 -18.02
C LEU A 53 -11.69 -18.94 -17.35
N LYS A 54 -10.91 -17.86 -17.49
CA LYS A 54 -9.65 -17.67 -16.76
C LYS A 54 -9.89 -17.47 -15.27
N ILE A 55 -10.87 -16.68 -14.87
CA ILE A 55 -11.33 -16.50 -13.49
C ILE A 55 -11.76 -17.83 -12.90
N VAL A 56 -12.56 -18.62 -13.61
CA VAL A 56 -13.02 -19.95 -13.17
C VAL A 56 -11.86 -20.95 -13.09
N LYS A 57 -10.92 -20.95 -14.04
CA LYS A 57 -9.67 -21.74 -13.97
C LYS A 57 -8.76 -21.29 -12.82
N CYS A 58 -8.64 -19.99 -12.58
CA CYS A 58 -7.89 -19.40 -11.47
C CYS A 58 -8.62 -19.57 -10.14
N LEU A 59 -9.94 -19.75 -10.11
CA LEU A 59 -10.76 -20.02 -8.92
C LEU A 59 -10.66 -21.48 -8.45
N ILE A 60 -10.14 -22.40 -9.27
CA ILE A 60 -9.52 -23.63 -8.80
C ILE A 60 -8.11 -23.27 -8.30
N LEU A 61 -8.06 -22.50 -7.22
CA LEU A 61 -6.81 -21.92 -6.71
C LEU A 61 -5.87 -23.04 -6.19
N PRO A 62 -4.64 -23.16 -6.72
CA PRO A 62 -3.55 -23.82 -6.01
C PRO A 62 -3.42 -23.23 -4.60
N ASN A 63 -3.02 -24.04 -3.61
CA ASN A 63 -2.94 -23.59 -2.21
C ASN A 63 -2.02 -22.36 -2.06
N GLU A 64 -0.99 -22.27 -2.90
CA GLU A 64 -0.05 -21.14 -2.93
C GLU A 64 -0.74 -19.82 -3.34
N LEU A 65 -1.69 -19.88 -4.28
CA LEU A 65 -2.44 -18.71 -4.77
C LEU A 65 -3.60 -18.33 -3.84
N LYS A 66 -4.16 -19.29 -3.08
CA LYS A 66 -5.08 -19.01 -1.97
C LYS A 66 -4.40 -18.23 -0.85
N ILE A 67 -3.14 -18.56 -0.54
CA ILE A 67 -2.35 -17.86 0.47
C ILE A 67 -2.05 -16.42 0.02
N VAL A 68 -1.62 -16.23 -1.23
CA VAL A 68 -1.36 -14.91 -1.82
C VAL A 68 -2.64 -14.08 -1.96
N LEU A 69 -3.77 -14.67 -2.33
CA LEU A 69 -5.05 -13.95 -2.34
C LEU A 69 -5.57 -13.67 -0.93
N SER A 70 -5.33 -14.55 0.06
CA SER A 70 -5.73 -14.29 1.45
C SER A 70 -4.90 -13.18 2.11
N SER A 71 -3.62 -13.03 1.75
CA SER A 71 -2.78 -11.90 2.16
C SER A 71 -3.15 -10.61 1.42
N LEU A 72 -3.60 -10.71 0.16
CA LEU A 72 -3.97 -9.58 -0.67
C LEU A 72 -5.42 -9.13 -0.54
N VAL A 73 -6.32 -9.81 0.17
CA VAL A 73 -7.77 -9.48 0.18
C VAL A 73 -8.22 -8.59 1.34
N ASN A 74 -7.40 -8.35 2.37
CA ASN A 74 -7.82 -7.60 3.55
C ASN A 74 -7.04 -6.27 3.74
N PRO A 75 -7.67 -5.09 3.50
CA PRO A 75 -7.05 -3.76 3.61
C PRO A 75 -7.01 -3.26 5.06
N ILE A 76 -6.68 -4.09 6.03
CA ILE A 76 -6.52 -3.61 7.41
C ILE A 76 -5.21 -4.20 7.89
N GLY A 77 -4.19 -3.36 8.09
CA GLY A 77 -2.81 -3.75 8.37
C GLY A 77 -2.67 -4.81 9.48
N GLY A 78 -3.62 -4.89 10.41
CA GLY A 78 -3.66 -5.92 11.46
C GLY A 78 -3.88 -7.36 10.98
N HIS A 79 -4.47 -7.61 9.81
CA HIS A 79 -4.66 -8.97 9.27
C HIS A 79 -3.49 -9.44 8.42
N ALA A 80 -2.81 -8.54 7.70
CA ALA A 80 -1.69 -8.91 6.85
C ALA A 80 -0.53 -9.49 7.68
N LYS A 81 -0.24 -8.90 8.85
CA LYS A 81 0.72 -9.42 9.81
C LYS A 81 0.37 -10.84 10.30
N LYS A 82 -0.87 -11.06 10.75
CA LYS A 82 -1.35 -12.39 11.19
C LYS A 82 -1.32 -13.43 10.08
N THR A 83 -1.63 -13.03 8.85
CA THR A 83 -1.53 -13.92 7.70
C THR A 83 -0.07 -14.27 7.43
N ALA A 84 0.85 -13.30 7.46
CA ALA A 84 2.28 -13.57 7.32
C ALA A 84 2.76 -14.55 8.40
N GLU A 85 2.39 -14.34 9.67
CA GLU A 85 2.67 -15.25 10.80
C GLU A 85 2.14 -16.68 10.58
N ALA A 86 0.98 -16.83 9.93
CA ALA A 86 0.44 -18.15 9.58
C ALA A 86 1.21 -18.80 8.42
N VAL A 87 1.58 -18.01 7.41
CA VAL A 87 2.25 -18.47 6.19
C VAL A 87 3.67 -18.94 6.49
N ILE A 88 4.41 -18.24 7.35
CA ILE A 88 5.77 -18.66 7.74
C ILE A 88 5.79 -19.97 8.55
N LYS A 89 4.66 -20.38 9.13
CA LYS A 89 4.51 -21.66 9.84
C LYS A 89 4.20 -22.83 8.89
N ASP A 90 3.91 -22.55 7.63
CA ASP A 90 3.68 -23.56 6.61
C ASP A 90 5.02 -24.10 6.05
N ASN A 91 4.95 -25.14 5.21
CA ASN A 91 6.11 -25.83 4.64
C ASN A 91 6.73 -25.08 3.46
N LEU A 92 7.10 -23.81 3.67
CA LEU A 92 7.80 -22.99 2.69
C LEU A 92 9.33 -23.12 2.84
N PRO A 93 10.10 -22.94 1.74
CA PRO A 93 11.55 -22.83 1.82
C PRO A 93 11.97 -21.75 2.83
N ILE A 94 13.06 -22.00 3.56
CA ILE A 94 13.47 -21.13 4.65
C ILE A 94 13.77 -19.70 4.20
N THR A 95 14.35 -19.53 3.02
CA THR A 95 14.59 -18.22 2.38
C THR A 95 13.30 -17.44 2.19
N LYS A 96 12.23 -18.10 1.74
CA LYS A 96 10.91 -17.46 1.57
C LYS A 96 10.24 -17.13 2.89
N ARG A 97 10.37 -17.99 3.90
CA ARG A 97 9.89 -17.69 5.25
C ARG A 97 10.60 -16.46 5.81
N TYR A 98 11.93 -16.39 5.63
CA TYR A 98 12.75 -15.25 6.04
C TYR A 98 12.33 -13.96 5.32
N GLU A 99 12.19 -13.98 3.99
CA GLU A 99 11.73 -12.80 3.21
C GLU A 99 10.36 -12.28 3.67
N ILE A 100 9.41 -13.18 3.93
CA ILE A 100 8.08 -12.81 4.43
C ILE A 100 8.18 -12.21 5.82
N ALA A 101 8.93 -12.84 6.73
CA ALA A 101 9.13 -12.34 8.08
C ALA A 101 9.78 -10.94 8.08
N CYS A 102 10.80 -10.75 7.23
CA CYS A 102 11.47 -9.46 7.03
C CYS A 102 10.50 -8.40 6.50
N THR A 103 9.76 -8.74 5.45
CA THR A 103 8.80 -7.84 4.81
C THR A 103 7.73 -7.37 5.79
N TYR A 104 7.21 -8.22 6.67
CA TYR A 104 6.19 -7.83 7.64
C TYR A 104 6.77 -7.39 9.00
N CYS A 105 8.09 -7.21 9.09
CA CYS A 105 8.81 -6.85 10.31
C CYS A 105 8.43 -7.74 11.52
N LEU A 106 8.31 -9.06 11.29
CA LEU A 106 8.03 -10.07 12.31
C LEU A 106 9.30 -10.37 13.12
N LYS A 107 9.70 -9.43 13.97
CA LYS A 107 11.04 -9.40 14.61
C LYS A 107 11.48 -10.74 15.21
N ASP A 108 10.61 -11.39 15.98
CA ASP A 108 10.96 -12.64 16.68
C ASP A 108 11.20 -13.77 15.68
N GLU A 109 10.38 -13.85 14.63
CA GLU A 109 10.55 -14.84 13.57
C GLU A 109 11.72 -14.51 12.65
N VAL A 110 12.01 -13.24 12.37
CA VAL A 110 13.24 -12.85 11.64
C VAL A 110 14.47 -13.32 12.42
N LEU A 111 14.51 -13.11 13.74
CA LEU A 111 15.63 -13.55 14.59
C LEU A 111 15.80 -15.07 14.57
N MET A 112 14.70 -15.81 14.67
CA MET A 112 14.71 -17.27 14.60
C MET A 112 15.20 -17.77 13.24
N LEU A 113 14.58 -17.30 12.16
CA LEU A 113 14.87 -17.72 10.80
C LEU A 113 16.29 -17.32 10.37
N TRP A 114 16.80 -16.17 10.82
CA TRP A 114 18.17 -15.74 10.56
C TRP A 114 19.21 -16.75 11.03
N ASN A 115 19.01 -17.37 12.19
CA ASN A 115 19.95 -18.36 12.74
C ASN A 115 19.93 -19.68 11.95
N GLU A 116 18.79 -20.01 11.35
CA GLU A 116 18.61 -21.21 10.53
C GLU A 116 19.00 -21.00 9.06
N LEU A 117 19.07 -19.74 8.61
CA LEU A 117 19.37 -19.39 7.22
C LEU A 117 20.81 -19.80 6.85
N PRO A 118 21.04 -20.47 5.70
CA PRO A 118 22.39 -20.77 5.21
C PRO A 118 23.24 -19.51 5.04
N GLU A 119 24.55 -19.62 5.29
CA GLU A 119 25.44 -18.46 5.18
C GLU A 119 25.56 -17.93 3.75
N THR A 120 25.43 -18.81 2.75
CA THR A 120 25.37 -18.42 1.33
C THR A 120 24.20 -17.49 1.05
N ASP A 121 23.02 -17.79 1.59
CA ASP A 121 21.82 -16.98 1.38
C ASP A 121 21.93 -15.63 2.09
N LYS A 122 22.56 -15.60 3.27
CA LYS A 122 22.87 -14.33 3.99
C LYS A 122 23.80 -13.44 3.19
N ASP A 123 24.84 -14.03 2.60
CA ASP A 123 25.80 -13.30 1.77
C ASP A 123 25.17 -12.80 0.47
N ASP A 124 24.22 -13.54 -0.12
CA ASP A 124 23.48 -13.10 -1.31
C ASP A 124 22.69 -11.80 -1.05
N TYR A 125 22.02 -11.66 0.11
CA TYR A 125 21.33 -10.41 0.48
C TYR A 125 22.28 -9.21 0.61
N LEU A 126 23.51 -9.42 1.08
CA LEU A 126 24.51 -8.34 1.21
C LEU A 126 25.13 -7.97 -0.12
N ASN A 127 25.29 -8.96 -1.00
CA ASN A 127 25.94 -8.81 -2.28
C ASN A 127 24.96 -8.52 -3.42
N ALA A 128 23.66 -8.32 -3.13
CA ALA A 128 22.68 -7.90 -4.12
C ALA A 128 23.19 -6.65 -4.86
N ARG A 129 23.59 -6.87 -6.13
CA ARG A 129 24.27 -5.89 -7.01
C ARG A 129 23.31 -4.98 -7.77
N GLU A 130 22.01 -5.25 -7.68
CA GLU A 130 20.99 -4.49 -8.37
C GLU A 130 20.48 -3.34 -7.48
N PRO A 131 19.95 -2.25 -8.09
CA PRO A 131 19.33 -1.19 -7.31
C PRO A 131 18.32 -1.80 -6.35
N ILE A 132 18.35 -1.34 -5.10
CA ILE A 132 17.48 -1.89 -4.07
C ILE A 132 16.03 -1.59 -4.47
N ASP A 133 15.32 -2.62 -4.93
CA ASP A 133 13.90 -2.47 -5.25
C ASP A 133 13.07 -2.40 -3.95
N GLU A 134 11.88 -1.83 -4.04
CA GLU A 134 11.04 -1.56 -2.86
C GLU A 134 10.59 -2.85 -2.15
N LEU A 135 10.57 -3.98 -2.85
CA LEU A 135 10.12 -5.28 -2.32
C LEU A 135 11.25 -6.04 -1.61
N SER A 136 12.50 -5.90 -2.07
CA SER A 136 13.69 -6.55 -1.51
C SER A 136 14.38 -5.72 -0.43
N TYR A 137 14.02 -4.44 -0.30
CA TYR A 137 14.63 -3.54 0.69
C TYR A 137 14.56 -4.10 2.11
N LEU A 138 13.40 -4.60 2.55
CA LEU A 138 13.22 -5.06 3.93
C LEU A 138 14.07 -6.30 4.28
N PRO A 139 14.13 -7.35 3.46
CA PRO A 139 15.12 -8.43 3.63
C PRO A 139 16.57 -7.95 3.72
N ILE A 140 16.98 -6.99 2.88
CA ILE A 140 18.32 -6.40 2.91
C ILE A 140 18.55 -5.64 4.23
N TYR A 141 17.61 -4.76 4.60
CA TYR A 141 17.64 -4.00 5.85
C TYR A 141 17.81 -4.92 7.06
N TRP A 142 17.02 -5.99 7.15
CA TRP A 142 17.12 -6.95 8.26
C TRP A 142 18.45 -7.68 8.27
N THR A 143 19.00 -8.03 7.10
CA THR A 143 20.32 -8.67 6.99
C THR A 143 21.42 -7.76 7.57
N TYR A 144 21.41 -6.47 7.22
CA TYR A 144 22.34 -5.49 7.81
C TYR A 144 22.08 -5.27 9.31
N TYR A 145 20.82 -5.23 9.74
CA TYR A 145 20.44 -5.12 11.14
C TYR A 145 21.00 -6.28 11.97
N MET A 146 20.83 -7.52 11.51
CA MET A 146 21.28 -8.72 12.22
C MET A 146 22.81 -8.83 12.30
N ARG A 147 23.54 -8.28 11.33
CA ARG A 147 25.01 -8.20 11.38
C ARG A 147 25.54 -6.99 12.17
N GLY A 148 24.66 -6.10 12.66
CA GLY A 148 25.08 -4.86 13.32
C GLY A 148 25.74 -3.86 12.35
N GLU A 149 25.44 -3.96 11.06
CA GLU A 149 26.09 -3.20 9.98
C GLU A 149 25.20 -2.10 9.37
N LEU A 150 24.18 -1.60 10.08
CA LEU A 150 23.28 -0.55 9.55
C LEU A 150 24.02 0.70 9.04
N ASN A 151 25.12 1.10 9.69
CA ASN A 151 25.96 2.23 9.23
C ASN A 151 26.52 2.01 7.81
N ARG A 152 26.77 0.75 7.43
CA ARG A 152 27.23 0.40 6.09
C ARG A 152 26.09 0.51 5.08
N LEU A 153 24.88 0.10 5.45
CA LEU A 153 23.67 0.28 4.64
C LEU A 153 23.37 1.78 4.45
N ASP A 154 23.44 2.58 5.51
CA ASP A 154 23.29 4.04 5.43
C ASP A 154 24.28 4.69 4.47
N ARG A 155 25.54 4.25 4.49
CA ARG A 155 26.55 4.74 3.54
C ARG A 155 26.17 4.36 2.10
N LYS A 156 25.78 3.11 1.85
CA LYS A 156 25.33 2.65 0.52
C LYS A 156 24.13 3.47 0.03
N ILE A 157 23.16 3.73 0.88
CA ILE A 157 22.00 4.58 0.57
C ILE A 157 22.42 6.01 0.23
N ARG A 158 23.33 6.60 0.99
CA ARG A 158 23.83 7.96 0.69
C ARG A 158 24.63 8.04 -0.62
N GLU A 159 25.26 6.94 -1.04
CA GLU A 159 25.95 6.85 -2.33
C GLU A 159 24.97 6.70 -3.49
N GLU A 160 23.87 5.98 -3.30
CA GLU A 160 22.86 5.72 -4.33
C GLU A 160 21.79 6.82 -4.45
N TYR A 161 21.42 7.44 -3.33
CA TYR A 161 20.35 8.44 -3.26
C TYR A 161 20.91 9.80 -2.85
N THR A 162 20.49 10.86 -3.55
CA THR A 162 20.87 12.25 -3.24
C THR A 162 20.22 12.79 -1.96
N THR A 163 19.37 12.00 -1.31
CA THR A 163 18.60 12.43 -0.14
C THR A 163 19.34 12.01 1.13
N PRO A 164 19.48 12.88 2.15
CA PRO A 164 20.15 12.56 3.40
C PRO A 164 19.30 11.67 4.32
N ALA A 165 18.73 10.59 3.78
CA ALA A 165 17.91 9.65 4.52
C ALA A 165 18.77 8.52 5.10
N ASN A 166 18.53 8.14 6.35
CA ASN A 166 19.05 6.90 6.93
C ASN A 166 18.25 5.68 6.40
N CYS A 167 18.73 4.48 6.69
CA CYS A 167 18.12 3.23 6.25
C CYS A 167 16.69 3.03 6.79
N HIS A 168 16.39 3.48 8.00
CA HIS A 168 15.02 3.42 8.52
C HIS A 168 14.07 4.28 7.68
N CYS A 169 14.47 5.50 7.30
CA CYS A 169 13.69 6.39 6.45
C CYS A 169 13.41 5.80 5.07
N ILE A 170 14.41 5.19 4.43
CA ILE A 170 14.21 4.49 3.15
C ILE A 170 13.32 3.26 3.33
N GLY A 171 13.50 2.50 4.41
CA GLY A 171 12.62 1.37 4.72
C GLY A 171 11.16 1.79 4.90
N ILE A 172 10.90 2.91 5.59
CA ILE A 172 9.55 3.45 5.73
C ILE A 172 9.00 3.83 4.35
N PHE A 173 9.81 4.48 3.50
CA PHE A 173 9.40 4.83 2.14
C PHE A 173 9.00 3.58 1.33
N CYS A 174 9.87 2.57 1.24
CA CYS A 174 9.58 1.32 0.52
C CYS A 174 8.38 0.55 1.10
N ALA A 175 8.23 0.53 2.43
CA ALA A 175 7.06 -0.07 3.07
C ALA A 175 5.78 0.72 2.75
N SER A 176 5.88 2.03 2.62
CA SER A 176 4.74 2.90 2.32
C SER A 176 4.25 2.74 0.89
N THR A 177 5.15 2.62 -0.09
CA THR A 177 4.79 2.40 -1.50
C THR A 177 4.17 1.02 -1.76
N THR A 178 4.49 0.04 -0.90
CA THR A 178 3.93 -1.32 -0.96
C THR A 178 2.69 -1.50 -0.08
N ALA A 179 2.14 -0.41 0.47
CA ALA A 179 1.00 -0.41 1.39
C ALA A 179 1.18 -1.33 2.62
N ASN A 180 2.41 -1.50 3.08
CA ASN A 180 2.79 -2.38 4.18
C ASN A 180 2.79 -1.63 5.53
N GLN A 181 1.59 -1.39 6.05
CA GLN A 181 1.40 -0.67 7.31
C GLN A 181 2.20 -1.25 8.51
N PRO A 182 2.23 -2.59 8.76
CA PRO A 182 3.00 -3.13 9.89
C PRO A 182 4.50 -2.79 9.83
N ALA A 183 5.09 -2.81 8.64
CA ALA A 183 6.49 -2.43 8.47
C ALA A 183 6.73 -0.94 8.69
N VAL A 184 5.82 -0.09 8.19
CA VAL A 184 5.86 1.37 8.46
C VAL A 184 5.80 1.64 9.95
N GLU A 185 4.86 1.03 10.67
CA GLU A 185 4.70 1.19 12.12
C GLU A 185 5.96 0.73 12.87
N TYR A 186 6.50 -0.44 12.52
CA TYR A 186 7.71 -0.97 13.15
C TYR A 186 8.91 -0.04 12.97
N LEU A 187 9.18 0.38 11.73
CA LEU A 187 10.34 1.21 11.39
C LEU A 187 10.20 2.63 11.94
N MET A 188 9.00 3.21 11.89
CA MET A 188 8.71 4.50 12.53
C MET A 188 8.93 4.44 14.05
N GLY A 189 8.66 3.28 14.68
CA GLY A 189 8.97 3.03 16.08
C GLY A 189 10.46 2.91 16.40
N GLN A 190 11.32 2.70 15.39
CA GLN A 190 12.78 2.68 15.59
C GLN A 190 13.41 4.08 15.56
N LEU A 191 12.71 5.08 15.00
CA LEU A 191 13.22 6.44 14.90
C LEU A 191 13.16 7.18 16.24
N SER A 192 14.25 7.86 16.59
CA SER A 192 14.27 8.91 17.61
C SER A 192 13.39 10.10 17.22
N VAL A 193 13.14 11.02 18.16
CA VAL A 193 12.33 12.22 17.89
C VAL A 193 12.99 13.07 16.79
N GLU A 194 14.31 13.23 16.86
CA GLU A 194 15.10 14.00 15.91
C GLU A 194 15.09 13.35 14.51
N GLU A 195 15.18 12.03 14.45
CA GLU A 195 15.11 11.29 13.18
C GLU A 195 13.71 11.33 12.57
N LYS A 196 12.64 11.33 13.38
CA LYS A 196 11.27 11.52 12.88
C LYS A 196 11.10 12.90 12.25
N GLU A 197 11.65 13.94 12.88
CA GLU A 197 11.62 15.29 12.31
C GLU A 197 12.33 15.36 10.96
N GLU A 198 13.50 14.72 10.84
CA GLU A 198 14.24 14.67 9.58
C GLU A 198 13.54 13.80 8.52
N TYR A 199 12.96 12.68 8.92
CA TYR A 199 12.10 11.85 8.08
C TYR A 199 10.97 12.69 7.50
N PHE A 200 10.24 13.45 8.31
CA PHE A 200 9.12 14.23 7.81
C PHE A 200 9.58 15.33 6.85
N LYS A 201 10.71 16.02 7.09
CA LYS A 201 11.29 16.95 6.10
C LYS A 201 11.58 16.27 4.76
N CYS A 202 12.10 15.04 4.80
CA CYS A 202 12.34 14.26 3.58
C CYS A 202 11.03 13.81 2.92
N PHE A 203 10.07 13.32 3.72
CA PHE A 203 8.73 12.92 3.27
C PHE A 203 8.06 14.06 2.51
N PHE A 204 8.13 15.29 3.00
CA PHE A 204 7.63 16.47 2.29
C PHE A 204 8.27 16.62 0.91
N ARG A 205 9.60 16.53 0.79
CA ARG A 205 10.29 16.60 -0.52
C ARG A 205 9.89 15.46 -1.46
N PHE A 206 9.65 14.27 -0.93
CA PHE A 206 9.19 13.13 -1.73
C PHE A 206 7.76 13.32 -2.22
N VAL A 207 6.88 13.82 -1.35
CA VAL A 207 5.49 14.18 -1.65
C VAL A 207 5.40 15.39 -2.61
N GLU A 208 6.41 16.26 -2.62
CA GLU A 208 6.54 17.34 -3.62
C GLU A 208 6.96 16.84 -5.00
N SER A 209 7.79 15.79 -5.04
CA SER A 209 8.34 15.26 -6.29
C SER A 209 7.52 14.12 -6.89
N ARG A 210 6.58 13.54 -6.15
CA ARG A 210 5.71 12.45 -6.58
C ARG A 210 4.26 12.70 -6.15
N GLU A 211 3.29 12.19 -6.91
CA GLU A 211 1.89 12.26 -6.50
C GLU A 211 1.65 11.44 -5.22
N LEU A 212 0.97 12.02 -4.22
CA LEU A 212 0.55 11.36 -2.97
C LEU A 212 -0.28 10.09 -3.16
N ASN A 213 -0.81 9.89 -4.36
CA ASN A 213 -1.63 8.74 -4.77
C ASN A 213 -0.90 7.39 -4.65
N ILE A 214 0.41 7.38 -4.36
CA ILE A 214 1.20 6.17 -4.19
C ILE A 214 0.97 5.53 -2.80
N TYR A 215 0.54 6.30 -1.79
CA TYR A 215 0.38 5.78 -0.43
C TYR A 215 -1.05 5.32 -0.14
N SER A 216 -1.18 4.22 0.62
CA SER A 216 -2.50 3.81 1.11
C SER A 216 -3.03 4.80 2.16
N CYS A 217 -4.36 4.95 2.23
CA CYS A 217 -5.01 5.85 3.20
C CYS A 217 -4.62 5.54 4.65
N ASP A 218 -4.50 4.26 5.01
CA ASP A 218 -4.10 3.84 6.35
C ASP A 218 -2.70 4.34 6.71
N ILE A 219 -1.76 4.28 5.76
CA ILE A 219 -0.39 4.74 5.97
C ILE A 219 -0.35 6.26 6.05
N ILE A 220 -1.08 6.98 5.18
CA ILE A 220 -1.20 8.44 5.29
C ILE A 220 -1.75 8.83 6.65
N PHE A 221 -2.83 8.17 7.12
CA PHE A 221 -3.43 8.45 8.42
C PHE A 221 -2.46 8.17 9.57
N PHE A 222 -1.77 7.02 9.52
CA PHE A 222 -0.75 6.69 10.50
C PHE A 222 0.36 7.75 10.51
N LEU A 223 0.94 8.11 9.36
CA LEU A 223 2.01 9.11 9.27
C LEU A 223 1.54 10.48 9.77
N LEU A 224 0.33 10.92 9.44
CA LEU A 224 -0.26 12.15 9.97
C LEU A 224 -0.41 12.09 11.49
N SER A 225 -0.78 10.95 12.07
CA SER A 225 -0.89 10.78 13.53
C SER A 225 0.46 10.90 14.26
N GLN A 226 1.56 10.65 13.55
CA GLN A 226 2.92 10.74 14.09
C GLN A 226 3.50 12.16 14.00
N MET A 227 2.83 13.08 13.30
CA MET A 227 3.27 14.46 13.11
C MET A 227 2.73 15.39 14.22
N ASN A 228 3.53 16.40 14.56
CA ASN A 228 3.03 17.49 15.41
C ASN A 228 2.06 18.41 14.65
N GLU A 229 1.43 19.35 15.36
CA GLU A 229 0.42 20.25 14.78
C GLU A 229 0.97 21.12 13.63
N ASN A 230 2.19 21.64 13.77
CA ASN A 230 2.81 22.49 12.75
C ASN A 230 3.14 21.70 11.48
N GLN A 231 3.67 20.48 11.65
CA GLN A 231 3.95 19.57 10.53
C GLN A 231 2.65 19.20 9.80
N ARG A 232 1.60 18.80 10.54
CA ARG A 232 0.29 18.49 9.94
C ARG A 232 -0.30 19.68 9.20
N ALA A 233 -0.25 20.88 9.80
CA ALA A 233 -0.73 22.09 9.15
C ALA A 233 -0.01 22.36 7.83
N SER A 234 1.33 22.22 7.81
CA SER A 234 2.12 22.39 6.59
C SER A 234 1.79 21.37 5.50
N ILE A 235 1.51 20.10 5.88
CA ILE A 235 0.99 19.09 4.94
C ILE A 235 -0.34 19.57 4.37
N PHE A 236 -1.29 19.95 5.24
CA PHE A 236 -2.65 20.25 4.83
C PHE A 236 -2.71 21.50 3.93
N GLU A 237 -1.95 22.54 4.23
CA GLU A 237 -1.84 23.75 3.38
C GLU A 237 -1.49 23.41 1.93
N LYS A 238 -0.63 22.41 1.72
CA LYS A 238 -0.13 22.07 0.40
C LYS A 238 -0.88 20.92 -0.26
N TYR A 239 -1.46 20.02 0.53
CA TYR A 239 -1.95 18.72 0.04
C TYR A 239 -3.36 18.33 0.51
N ALA A 240 -4.11 19.23 1.14
CA ALA A 240 -5.46 18.92 1.65
C ALA A 240 -6.35 18.23 0.60
N PHE A 241 -6.37 18.75 -0.64
CA PHE A 241 -7.15 18.16 -1.73
C PHE A 241 -6.73 16.71 -2.04
N HIS A 242 -5.43 16.46 -2.20
CA HIS A 242 -4.92 15.11 -2.51
C HIS A 242 -5.18 14.14 -1.37
N ILE A 243 -4.99 14.58 -0.13
CA ILE A 243 -5.27 13.78 1.06
C ILE A 243 -6.74 13.37 1.05
N LEU A 244 -7.68 14.31 0.92
CA LEU A 244 -9.11 13.98 0.88
C LEU A 244 -9.49 13.10 -0.29
N ASN A 245 -8.93 13.34 -1.46
CA ASN A 245 -9.22 12.54 -2.64
C ASN A 245 -8.88 11.06 -2.41
N ASN A 246 -7.80 10.75 -1.67
CA ASN A 246 -7.47 9.38 -1.32
C ASN A 246 -8.57 8.71 -0.46
N PHE A 247 -9.19 9.46 0.46
CA PHE A 247 -10.26 8.94 1.32
C PHE A 247 -11.63 8.81 0.64
N LEU A 248 -11.80 9.32 -0.59
CA LEU A 248 -13.00 9.09 -1.40
C LEU A 248 -13.08 7.64 -1.93
N GLU A 249 -11.96 6.91 -1.92
CA GLU A 249 -11.93 5.52 -2.34
C GLU A 249 -12.51 4.57 -1.26
N PHE A 250 -13.27 3.56 -1.71
CA PHE A 250 -13.68 2.47 -0.84
C PHE A 250 -12.44 1.67 -0.36
N PRO A 251 -12.35 1.30 0.94
CA PRO A 251 -13.38 1.36 1.98
C PRO A 251 -13.34 2.60 2.89
N TYR A 252 -12.54 3.62 2.59
CA TYR A 252 -12.18 4.67 3.55
C TYR A 252 -13.20 5.81 3.69
N GLY A 253 -14.34 5.74 2.98
CA GLY A 253 -15.38 6.78 3.03
C GLY A 253 -15.95 7.06 4.42
N GLY A 254 -15.80 6.15 5.39
CA GLY A 254 -16.13 6.42 6.80
C GLY A 254 -15.17 7.41 7.47
N MET A 255 -13.88 7.35 7.14
CA MET A 255 -12.83 8.24 7.65
C MET A 255 -12.77 9.57 6.91
N PHE A 256 -13.34 9.64 5.69
CA PHE A 256 -13.35 10.85 4.87
C PHE A 256 -13.83 12.07 5.65
N TRP A 257 -14.93 11.95 6.40
CA TRP A 257 -15.52 13.07 7.14
C TRP A 257 -14.67 13.54 8.32
N GLU A 258 -13.99 12.62 8.99
CA GLU A 258 -13.07 12.96 10.08
C GLU A 258 -11.92 13.81 9.55
N ILE A 259 -11.37 13.40 8.39
CA ILE A 259 -10.27 14.11 7.74
C ILE A 259 -10.75 15.42 7.10
N GLU A 260 -11.94 15.44 6.50
CA GLU A 260 -12.55 16.62 5.89
C GLU A 260 -12.62 17.76 6.90
N SER A 261 -13.16 17.50 8.10
CA SER A 261 -13.24 18.51 9.15
C SER A 261 -11.88 19.09 9.55
N ALA A 262 -10.81 18.29 9.47
CA ALA A 262 -9.45 18.71 9.82
C ALA A 262 -8.79 19.55 8.72
N VAL A 263 -9.12 19.28 7.45
CA VAL A 263 -8.42 19.88 6.30
C VAL A 263 -9.25 20.92 5.54
N GLN A 264 -10.55 21.05 5.82
CA GLN A 264 -11.48 21.94 5.11
C GLN A 264 -10.95 23.37 4.98
N LYS A 265 -10.39 23.93 6.06
CA LYS A 265 -9.87 25.31 6.09
C LYS A 265 -8.67 25.55 5.15
N TYR A 266 -8.08 24.50 4.62
CA TYR A 266 -6.94 24.56 3.69
C TYR A 266 -7.36 24.34 2.24
N LEU A 267 -8.63 24.06 1.96
CA LEU A 267 -9.15 23.88 0.61
C LEU A 267 -9.57 25.22 0.00
N THR A 268 -9.32 25.37 -1.30
CA THR A 268 -9.91 26.46 -2.08
C THR A 268 -11.35 26.11 -2.48
N ALA A 269 -12.17 27.13 -2.80
CA ALA A 269 -13.53 26.90 -3.28
C ALA A 269 -13.60 26.08 -4.59
N GLU A 270 -12.55 26.12 -5.41
CA GLU A 270 -12.42 25.31 -6.61
C GLU A 270 -12.15 23.84 -6.26
N GLN A 271 -11.20 23.59 -5.35
CA GLN A 271 -10.90 22.24 -4.85
C GLN A 271 -12.10 21.57 -4.17
N VAL A 272 -12.91 22.33 -3.44
CA VAL A 272 -14.16 21.81 -2.84
C VAL A 272 -15.12 21.34 -3.94
N LYS A 273 -15.34 22.13 -4.99
CA LYS A 273 -16.20 21.74 -6.12
C LYS A 273 -15.67 20.51 -6.85
N ASP A 274 -14.37 20.40 -7.01
CA ASP A 274 -13.74 19.23 -7.61
C ASP A 274 -13.94 17.97 -6.76
N LEU A 275 -13.80 18.08 -5.43
CA LEU A 275 -14.09 16.97 -4.51
C LEU A 275 -15.56 16.55 -4.55
N GLU A 276 -16.50 17.51 -4.60
CA GLU A 276 -17.93 17.22 -4.76
C GLU A 276 -18.20 16.43 -6.04
N LYS A 277 -17.61 16.87 -7.16
CA LYS A 277 -17.73 16.18 -8.46
C LYS A 277 -17.15 14.77 -8.40
N LEU A 278 -16.00 14.58 -7.77
CA LEU A 278 -15.38 13.27 -7.58
C LEU A 278 -16.24 12.36 -6.71
N TYR A 279 -16.79 12.88 -5.61
CA TYR A 279 -17.71 12.15 -4.74
C TYR A 279 -18.99 11.73 -5.46
N GLU A 280 -19.59 12.61 -6.27
CA GLU A 280 -20.75 12.27 -7.10
C GLU A 280 -20.45 11.17 -8.12
N GLN A 281 -19.23 11.17 -8.66
CA GLN A 281 -18.79 10.12 -9.57
C GLN A 281 -18.60 8.80 -8.83
N THR A 282 -17.89 8.78 -7.70
CA THR A 282 -17.61 7.54 -6.94
C THR A 282 -18.87 6.97 -6.29
N SER A 283 -19.74 7.81 -5.73
CA SER A 283 -21.03 7.38 -5.12
C SER A 283 -22.03 6.78 -6.11
N LYS A 284 -21.90 7.05 -7.42
CA LYS A 284 -22.69 6.33 -8.45
C LYS A 284 -22.25 4.87 -8.61
N TYR A 285 -20.99 4.56 -8.32
CA TYR A 285 -20.43 3.21 -8.47
C TYR A 285 -20.44 2.39 -7.18
N PHE A 286 -20.48 3.06 -6.03
CA PHE A 286 -20.54 2.43 -4.72
C PHE A 286 -21.90 2.71 -4.09
N ILE A 287 -22.60 1.67 -3.63
CA ILE A 287 -23.83 1.80 -2.83
C ILE A 287 -23.45 2.36 -1.44
N PHE A 288 -22.94 3.59 -1.39
CA PHE A 288 -22.87 4.35 -0.14
C PHE A 288 -24.28 4.83 0.19
N ARG A 289 -24.57 4.92 1.50
CA ARG A 289 -25.83 5.47 1.99
C ARG A 289 -26.16 6.77 1.26
N LYS A 290 -27.42 6.89 0.86
CA LYS A 290 -27.98 8.13 0.33
C LYS A 290 -27.67 9.25 1.32
N PHE A 291 -27.02 10.28 0.80
CA PHE A 291 -26.57 11.46 1.50
C PHE A 291 -27.76 12.35 1.87
N ASP A 292 -27.93 12.65 3.17
CA ASP A 292 -28.93 13.61 3.67
C ASP A 292 -28.29 14.96 4.06
N GLY A 293 -26.96 15.13 3.91
CA GLY A 293 -26.20 16.23 4.51
C GLY A 293 -25.56 17.19 3.51
N ASN A 294 -26.34 18.07 2.87
CA ASN A 294 -25.92 19.08 1.88
C ASN A 294 -24.48 19.64 2.03
N LEU A 295 -23.55 19.26 1.12
CA LEU A 295 -22.18 19.79 1.02
C LEU A 295 -22.20 21.31 0.71
N SER A 296 -23.30 21.82 0.17
CA SER A 296 -23.52 23.26 -0.08
C SER A 296 -23.55 24.14 1.18
N LYS A 297 -23.47 23.56 2.39
CA LYS A 297 -23.29 24.31 3.65
C LYS A 297 -21.81 24.61 3.97
N LEU A 298 -20.89 24.22 3.10
CA LEU A 298 -19.44 24.46 3.21
C LEU A 298 -18.98 25.85 2.71
N MET A 299 -19.90 26.67 2.16
CA MET A 299 -19.68 28.07 1.79
C MET A 299 -20.30 29.01 2.83
#